data_AF-A0A937PJK0-F1
#
_entry.id   AF-A0A937PJK0-F1
#
_cell.length_a   1.000
_cell.length_b   1.000
_cell.length_c   1.000
_cell.angle_alpha   90.00
_cell.angle_beta   90.00
_cell.angle_gamma   90.00
#
_symmetry.space_group_name_H-M   'P 1'
#
loop_
_entity.id
_entity.type
_entity.pdbx_description
1 polymer ?
#
loop_
_entity_poly.entity_id
_entity_poly.type
_entity_poly.pdbx_seq_one_letter_code
_entity_poly.pdbx_strand_id
1 'polypeptide(L)' 'MEKDLIYSYDKRRDVLYVSVGKPQEGIGDEIVDDVFVLLNPRTKKVVGFTIVNFQKKFIETKKNKHPSFRVPVKTEFVLS' A
#
# COMPACT_ATOMS: atom_id res chain seq x y z
N MET A 1 -0.27 12.80 -17.41
CA MET A 1 -1.39 12.71 -16.44
C MET A 1 -0.78 12.39 -15.10
N GLU A 2 -0.92 13.29 -14.13
CA GLU A 2 -0.54 13.04 -12.74
C GLU A 2 -1.25 11.79 -12.23
N LYS A 3 -0.56 11.01 -11.39
CA LYS A 3 -1.10 9.80 -10.80
C LYS A 3 -1.45 10.11 -9.35
N ASP A 4 -2.74 10.23 -9.08
CA ASP A 4 -3.24 10.39 -7.71
C ASP A 4 -2.95 9.13 -6.88
N LEU A 5 -2.69 9.32 -5.59
CA LEU A 5 -2.70 8.20 -4.65
C LEU A 5 -4.14 7.98 -4.18
N ILE A 6 -4.75 6.86 -4.56
CA ILE A 6 -6.13 6.52 -4.20
C ILE A 6 -6.09 5.45 -3.12
N TYR A 7 -6.72 5.71 -1.96
CA TYR A 7 -6.79 4.75 -0.87
C TYR A 7 -8.24 4.39 -0.53
N SER A 8 -8.45 3.14 -0.09
CA SER A 8 -9.74 2.63 0.36
C SER A 8 -9.52 1.67 1.53
N TYR A 9 -10.27 1.85 2.60
CA TYR A 9 -10.18 1.00 3.79
C TYR A 9 -11.44 0.14 3.93
N ASP A 10 -11.26 -1.19 3.86
CA ASP A 10 -12.30 -2.16 4.18
C ASP A 10 -12.25 -2.48 5.68
N LYS A 11 -13.11 -1.78 6.44
CA LYS A 11 -13.23 -1.97 7.88
C LYS A 11 -13.68 -3.38 8.28
N ARG A 12 -14.43 -4.11 7.44
CA ARG A 12 -14.90 -5.46 7.79
C ARG A 12 -13.79 -6.49 7.71
N ARG A 13 -12.84 -6.29 6.78
CA ARG A 13 -11.71 -7.19 6.57
C ARG A 13 -10.42 -6.71 7.23
N ASP A 14 -10.41 -5.50 7.78
CA ASP A 14 -9.22 -4.79 8.28
C ASP A 14 -8.10 -4.70 7.21
N VAL A 15 -8.48 -4.19 6.03
CA VAL A 15 -7.56 -4.09 4.89
C VAL A 15 -7.54 -2.68 4.32
N LEU A 16 -6.35 -2.10 4.21
CA LEU A 16 -6.11 -0.85 3.49
C LEU A 16 -5.56 -1.16 2.08
N TYR A 17 -6.29 -0.71 1.07
CA TYR A 17 -5.86 -0.74 -0.32
C TYR A 17 -5.35 0.64 -0.72
N VAL A 18 -4.18 0.70 -1.35
CA VAL A 18 -3.62 1.93 -1.91
C VAL A 18 -3.23 1.70 -3.37
N SER A 19 -3.69 2.55 -4.26
CA SER A 19 -3.42 2.53 -5.70
C SER A 19 -2.64 3.77 -6.12
N VAL A 20 -1.72 3.60 -7.07
CA VAL A 20 -0.96 4.69 -7.71
C VAL A 20 -1.56 4.98 -9.08
N GLY A 21 -2.36 6.03 -9.16
CA GLY A 21 -3.25 6.33 -10.28
C GLY A 21 -4.51 5.48 -10.24
N LYS A 22 -5.15 5.30 -11.41
CA LYS A 22 -6.37 4.48 -11.52
C LYS A 22 -6.11 3.04 -11.03
N PRO A 23 -7.02 2.46 -10.22
CA PRO A 23 -6.94 1.05 -9.83
C PRO A 23 -6.81 0.16 -11.06
N GLN A 24 -5.89 -0.80 -10.99
CA GLN A 24 -5.60 -1.73 -12.08
C GLN A 24 -5.12 -3.05 -11.50
N GLU A 25 -5.13 -4.10 -12.33
CA GLU A 25 -4.59 -5.40 -11.95
C GLU A 25 -3.10 -5.31 -11.60
N GLY A 26 -2.73 -6.00 -10.53
CA GLY A 26 -1.35 -6.16 -10.10
C GLY A 26 -1.15 -7.52 -9.46
N ILE A 27 0.05 -8.08 -9.63
CA ILE A 27 0.47 -9.27 -8.90
C ILE A 27 1.00 -8.79 -7.55
N GLY A 28 0.47 -9.36 -6.47
CA GLY A 28 0.88 -9.03 -5.11
C GLY A 28 2.09 -9.84 -4.68
N ASP A 29 3.17 -9.15 -4.36
CA ASP A 29 4.34 -9.72 -3.70
C ASP A 29 4.38 -9.24 -2.25
N GLU A 30 4.41 -10.17 -1.30
CA GLU A 30 4.55 -9.85 0.12
C GLU A 30 6.00 -9.42 0.41
N ILE A 31 6.17 -8.20 0.91
CA ILE A 31 7.51 -7.62 1.17
C ILE A 31 7.84 -7.53 2.67
N VAL A 32 6.80 -7.52 3.51
CA VAL A 32 6.82 -7.50 4.97
C VAL A 32 5.53 -8.19 5.39
N ASP A 33 5.50 -8.89 6.53
CA ASP A 33 4.29 -9.52 7.06
C ASP A 33 3.06 -8.60 6.92
N ASP A 34 2.07 -9.12 6.19
CA ASP A 34 0.78 -8.49 5.88
C ASP A 34 0.86 -7.24 4.97
N VAL A 35 2.00 -6.95 4.35
CA VAL A 35 2.19 -5.83 3.41
C VAL A 35 2.57 -6.35 2.03
N PHE A 36 1.68 -6.14 1.08
CA PHE A 36 1.81 -6.58 -0.29
C PHE A 36 2.06 -5.40 -1.21
N VAL A 37 3.08 -5.47 -2.06
CA VAL A 37 3.28 -4.54 -3.16
C VAL A 37 2.61 -5.10 -4.41
N LEU A 38 1.85 -4.28 -5.12
CA LEU A 38 1.18 -4.66 -6.36
C LEU A 38 2.05 -4.23 -7.54
N LEU A 39 2.48 -5.19 -8.35
CA LEU A 39 3.27 -4.95 -9.56
C LEU A 39 2.43 -5.17 -10.81
N ASN A 40 2.50 -4.25 -11.76
CA ASN A 40 1.93 -4.47 -13.09
C ASN A 40 2.59 -5.71 -13.72
N PRO A 41 1.82 -6.72 -14.17
CA PRO A 41 2.37 -8.00 -14.59
C PRO A 41 3.32 -7.88 -15.79
N ARG A 42 3.08 -6.90 -16.68
CA ARG A 42 3.86 -6.68 -17.90
C ARG A 42 5.07 -5.79 -17.68
N THR A 43 4.91 -4.68 -16.97
CA THR A 43 5.96 -3.66 -16.83
C THR A 43 6.77 -3.75 -15.55
N LYS A 44 6.32 -4.58 -14.59
CA LYS A 44 6.90 -4.71 -13.25
C LYS A 44 6.97 -3.41 -12.45
N LYS A 45 6.25 -2.37 -12.88
CA LYS A 45 6.11 -1.11 -12.13
C LYS A 45 5.13 -1.30 -10.96
N VAL A 46 5.41 -0.64 -9.84
CA VAL A 46 4.49 -0.57 -8.71
C VAL A 46 3.22 0.17 -9.14
N VAL A 47 2.06 -0.46 -8.90
CA VAL A 47 0.72 0.10 -9.18
C VAL A 47 -0.10 0.31 -7.91
N GLY A 48 0.38 -0.17 -6.76
CA GLY A 48 -0.28 -0.02 -5.48
C GLY A 48 0.36 -0.87 -4.39
N PHE A 49 -0.25 -0.88 -3.22
CA PHE A 49 0.06 -1.79 -2.13
C PHE A 49 -1.20 -2.10 -1.31
N THR A 50 -1.20 -3.26 -0.66
CA THR A 50 -2.27 -3.70 0.24
C THR A 50 -1.68 -3.99 1.61
N ILE A 51 -2.33 -3.50 2.67
CA ILE A 51 -1.96 -3.79 4.05
C ILE A 51 -3.13 -4.52 4.69
N VAL A 52 -2.93 -5.79 5.04
CA VAL A 52 -3.90 -6.54 5.84
C VAL A 52 -3.61 -6.37 7.34
N ASN A 53 -4.61 -6.61 8.18
CA ASN A 53 -4.53 -6.34 9.62
C ASN A 53 -4.13 -4.88 9.91
N PHE A 54 -4.59 -3.92 9.10
CA PHE A 54 -4.12 -2.53 9.15
C PHE A 54 -4.37 -1.92 10.53
N GLN A 55 -5.62 -1.83 10.96
CA GLN A 55 -6.01 -1.28 12.25
C GLN A 55 -5.35 -2.04 13.40
N LYS A 56 -5.26 -3.39 13.34
CA LYS A 56 -4.56 -4.17 14.36
C LYS A 56 -3.09 -3.76 14.50
N LYS A 57 -2.37 -3.60 13.38
CA LYS A 57 -0.96 -3.16 13.39
C LYS A 57 -0.77 -1.79 14.04
N PHE A 58 -1.70 -0.85 13.82
CA PHE A 58 -1.60 0.51 14.39
C PHE A 58 -2.11 0.61 15.84
N ILE A 59 -3.06 -0.25 16.26
CA ILE A 59 -3.61 -0.26 17.63
C ILE A 59 -2.72 -1.04 18.61
N GLU A 60 -2.13 -2.17 18.19
CA GLU A 60 -1.27 -3.00 19.08
C GLU A 60 0.05 -2.29 19.44
N THR A 61 0.44 -1.27 18.67
CA THR A 61 1.52 -0.34 19.01
C THR A 61 1.11 0.67 20.09
N LYS A 62 0.65 0.20 21.26
CA LYS A 62 0.45 1.02 22.47
C LYS A 62 1.75 1.40 23.19
N LYS A 63 2.92 1.02 22.66
CA LYS A 63 4.25 1.35 23.21
C LYS A 63 5.07 2.16 22.20
N ASN A 64 4.74 3.44 22.03
CA ASN A 64 5.59 4.52 21.48
C ASN A 64 6.40 4.25 20.19
N LYS A 65 6.03 3.25 19.38
CA LYS A 65 6.65 2.95 18.09
C LYS A 65 5.53 2.81 17.07
N HIS A 66 5.28 3.85 16.28
CA HIS A 66 4.45 3.68 15.09
C HIS A 66 5.08 2.58 14.21
N PRO A 67 4.34 1.56 13.77
CA PRO A 67 4.88 0.58 12.84
C PRO A 67 5.26 1.33 11.57
N SER A 68 6.56 1.41 11.29
CA SER A 68 7.06 1.93 10.03
C SER A 68 7.52 0.74 9.21
N PHE A 69 6.91 0.56 8.05
CA PHE A 69 7.35 -0.38 7.04
C PHE A 69 7.92 0.42 5.88
N ARG A 70 9.04 -0.04 5.31
CA ARG A 70 9.67 0.61 4.17
C ARG A 70 9.20 -0.10 2.92
N VAL A 71 8.37 0.59 2.14
CA VAL A 71 8.08 0.15 0.77
C VAL A 71 9.12 0.81 -0.14
N PRO A 72 9.97 0.04 -0.83
CA PRO A 72 10.91 0.61 -1.79
C PRO A 72 10.13 1.11 -3.00
N VAL A 73 9.92 2.43 -3.09
CA VAL A 73 9.22 3.06 -4.20
C VAL A 73 10.16 4.06 -4.87
N LYS A 74 10.31 3.95 -6.19
CA LYS A 74 10.91 5.00 -7.02
C LYS A 74 9.77 5.73 -7.72
N THR A 75 9.37 6.88 -7.18
CA THR A 75 8.32 7.73 -7.74
C THR A 75 8.70 9.19 -7.65
N GLU A 76 8.13 10.00 -8.54
CA GLU A 76 8.17 11.46 -8.45
C GLU A 76 6.88 11.89 -7.74
N PHE A 77 7.01 12.71 -6.69
CA PHE A 77 5.88 13.36 -6.05
C PHE A 77 5.72 14.76 -6.65
N VAL A 78 4.54 15.06 -7.19
CA VAL A 78 4.18 16.40 -7.63
C VAL A 78 3.21 16.96 -6.60
N LEU A 79 3.58 18.08 -5.97
CA LEU A 79 2.70 18.84 -5.08
C LEU A 79 2.04 19.91 -5.93
N SER A 80 0.75 19.73 -6.22
CA SER A 80 -0.11 20.71 -6.91
C SER A 80 -0.78 21.64 -5.90
#